data_AF-A0A3R6P4F8-F1
#
_entry.id   AF-A0A3R6P4F8-F1
#
_cell.length_a   1.000
_cell.length_b   1.000
_cell.length_c   1.000
_cell.angle_alpha   90.00
_cell.angle_beta   90.00
_cell.angle_gamma   90.00
#
_symmetry.space_group_name_H-M   'P 1'
#
loop_
_entity.id
_entity.type
_entity.pdbx_description
1 polymer ?
#
loop_
_entity_poly.entity_id
_entity_poly.type
_entity_poly.pdbx_seq_one_letter_code
_entity_poly.pdbx_strand_id
1 'polypeptide(L)'
;MNVIEMFEDAEKEFWTLKIKGINYWHIVRMSVFELVQGKGEHIGQAHPDHNLKMSFKEKVGVGFLFLVNSLFRHPLVRFKKKKNYFIVCVPRKTLYKGRYICTTMEPVLESLKGEYNYLERPSDFRHKKDIGRRCLAYSDYMEIKRLINLKKKTYFLNEEEKNIVKRQVGILNKKLGTTLTEAEVIDCVNRSLTGYFTYYNEYKKILRKYRPKYIVETTHYETAKLSLNVAAHEMGIKVFELQHGVMNIQYNIPQKDDFIPDEVLTFGEYWNQTTCYPGKMVAIGNPHLEECVTTMKTIKYFPTILILSQGPVGEALVKLAIELKNLVRKKGIPARIIYKLHPNEYISWKKIYPELVGSEIEVVDNNEKDLYYYFSISTHQIGVFSTAIYEGMAFGVKTIIYKAYRYETMKDIIEAGYAKLADDGNSVLNEIMNKEEQKVPTEMIWKSNALSNLKKELLG
;
A
#
# COMPACT_ATOMS: atom_id res chain seq x y z
N MET A 1 -4.71 20.21 -14.80
CA MET A 1 -5.11 18.82 -14.52
C MET A 1 -3.82 18.07 -14.21
N ASN A 2 -3.72 17.43 -13.04
CA ASN A 2 -2.53 16.62 -12.73
C ASN A 2 -2.55 15.29 -13.52
N VAL A 3 -1.46 14.53 -13.52
CA VAL A 3 -1.35 13.28 -14.30
C VAL A 3 -2.39 12.22 -13.91
N ILE A 4 -2.83 12.20 -12.64
CA ILE A 4 -3.87 11.28 -12.15
C ILE A 4 -5.21 11.65 -12.76
N GLU A 5 -5.60 12.92 -12.67
CA GLU A 5 -6.86 13.42 -13.22
C GLU A 5 -6.91 13.23 -14.75
N MET A 6 -5.79 13.44 -15.45
CA MET A 6 -5.71 13.20 -16.90
C MET A 6 -5.82 11.71 -17.24
N PHE A 7 -5.28 10.83 -16.39
CA PHE A 7 -5.38 9.38 -16.58
C PHE A 7 -6.81 8.90 -16.33
N GLU A 8 -7.44 9.36 -15.26
CA GLU A 8 -8.85 9.09 -14.94
C GLU A 8 -9.79 9.59 -16.04
N ASP A 9 -9.49 10.73 -16.68
CA ASP A 9 -10.25 11.19 -17.85
C ASP A 9 -10.00 10.33 -19.11
N ALA A 10 -8.77 9.88 -19.32
CA ALA A 10 -8.43 9.02 -20.46
C ALA A 10 -9.11 7.65 -20.38
N GLU A 11 -9.23 7.09 -19.18
CA GLU A 11 -9.71 5.72 -18.99
C GLU A 11 -11.23 5.55 -18.98
N LYS A 12 -12.02 6.64 -18.97
CA LYS A 12 -13.49 6.57 -19.01
C LYS A 12 -14.00 5.64 -20.12
N GLU A 13 -13.32 5.66 -21.27
CA GLU A 13 -13.64 4.86 -22.45
C GLU A 13 -13.22 3.38 -22.32
N PHE A 14 -12.45 3.01 -21.30
CA PHE A 14 -11.83 1.70 -21.18
C PHE A 14 -12.62 0.74 -20.29
N TRP A 15 -13.43 1.27 -19.36
CA TRP A 15 -14.18 0.49 -18.37
C TRP A 15 -15.21 -0.48 -18.96
N THR A 16 -15.67 -0.24 -20.20
CA THR A 16 -16.62 -1.10 -20.91
C THR A 16 -15.95 -2.08 -21.88
N LEU A 17 -14.64 -1.97 -22.09
CA LEU A 17 -13.93 -2.80 -23.05
C LEU A 17 -13.78 -4.23 -22.53
N LYS A 18 -14.03 -5.19 -23.42
CA LYS A 18 -13.95 -6.62 -23.11
C LYS A 18 -12.79 -7.27 -23.82
N ILE A 19 -12.02 -8.07 -23.08
CA ILE A 19 -11.02 -9.01 -23.57
C ILE A 19 -11.32 -10.35 -22.93
N LYS A 20 -11.32 -11.45 -23.70
CA LYS A 20 -11.72 -12.79 -23.22
C LYS A 20 -13.06 -12.81 -22.46
N GLY A 21 -14.01 -11.96 -22.89
CA GLY A 21 -15.36 -11.88 -22.32
C GLY A 21 -15.49 -11.11 -20.99
N ILE A 22 -14.40 -10.57 -20.44
CA ILE A 22 -14.41 -9.84 -19.15
C ILE A 22 -14.05 -8.37 -19.34
N ASN A 23 -14.56 -7.50 -18.46
CA ASN A 23 -14.15 -6.09 -18.37
C ASN A 23 -12.73 -6.02 -17.80
N TYR A 24 -11.74 -6.14 -18.67
CA TYR A 24 -10.36 -6.37 -18.25
C TYR A 24 -9.65 -5.13 -17.74
N TRP A 25 -10.18 -3.93 -18.01
CA TRP A 25 -9.51 -2.69 -17.66
C TRP A 25 -9.18 -2.62 -16.17
N HIS A 26 -10.14 -2.98 -15.29
CA HIS A 26 -9.90 -3.01 -13.84
C HIS A 26 -8.67 -3.87 -13.47
N ILE A 27 -8.49 -5.01 -14.13
CA ILE A 27 -7.37 -5.93 -13.88
C ILE A 27 -6.02 -5.30 -14.22
N VAL A 28 -5.96 -4.50 -15.29
CA VAL A 28 -4.70 -3.98 -15.86
C VAL A 28 -4.43 -2.52 -15.48
N ARG A 29 -5.45 -1.80 -15.02
CA ARG A 29 -5.46 -0.36 -14.80
C ARG A 29 -4.26 0.14 -14.03
N MET A 30 -3.99 -0.45 -12.86
CA MET A 30 -2.89 -0.02 -12.01
C MET A 30 -1.52 -0.30 -12.63
N SER A 31 -1.36 -1.44 -13.30
CA SER A 31 -0.10 -1.76 -13.99
C SER A 31 0.16 -0.86 -15.20
N VAL A 32 -0.89 -0.44 -15.91
CA VAL A 32 -0.76 0.55 -17.00
C VAL A 32 -0.47 1.94 -16.43
N PHE A 33 -1.12 2.32 -15.33
CA PHE A 33 -0.86 3.58 -14.65
C PHE A 33 0.59 3.68 -14.13
N GLU A 34 1.15 2.57 -13.63
CA GLU A 34 2.57 2.49 -13.26
C GLU A 34 3.51 2.68 -14.47
N LEU A 35 3.16 2.14 -15.65
CA LEU A 35 3.93 2.39 -16.87
C LEU A 35 3.89 3.86 -17.29
N VAL A 36 2.72 4.50 -17.20
CA VAL A 36 2.55 5.95 -17.44
C VAL A 36 3.47 6.74 -16.51
N GLN A 37 3.48 6.42 -15.22
CA GLN A 37 4.34 7.09 -14.24
C GLN A 37 5.83 6.88 -14.52
N GLY A 38 6.24 5.66 -14.88
CA GLY A 38 7.64 5.34 -15.15
C GLY A 38 8.24 6.05 -16.36
N LYS A 39 7.40 6.63 -17.24
CA LYS A 39 7.82 7.47 -18.37
C LYS A 39 7.82 8.97 -18.05
N GLY A 40 7.31 9.37 -16.88
CA GLY A 40 7.37 10.75 -16.37
C GLY A 40 8.79 11.14 -15.92
N GLU A 41 9.09 12.44 -15.97
CA GLU A 41 10.44 13.02 -15.79
C GLU A 41 11.16 12.57 -14.52
N HIS A 42 12.35 11.97 -14.66
CA HIS A 42 13.39 11.81 -13.60
C HIS A 42 12.88 11.37 -12.20
N ILE A 43 11.95 10.42 -12.15
CA ILE A 43 11.42 9.91 -10.89
C ILE A 43 12.33 8.79 -10.34
N GLY A 44 12.76 8.92 -9.08
CA GLY A 44 13.39 7.80 -8.35
C GLY A 44 12.41 6.64 -8.22
N GLN A 45 12.86 5.39 -8.38
CA GLN A 45 11.96 4.24 -8.30
C GLN A 45 11.27 4.17 -6.92
N ALA A 46 9.95 3.99 -6.88
CA ALA A 46 9.17 3.86 -5.64
C ALA A 46 9.66 2.72 -4.75
N HIS A 47 10.21 1.69 -5.39
CA HIS A 47 11.05 0.69 -4.79
C HIS A 47 12.33 0.70 -5.63
N PRO A 48 13.50 1.14 -5.09
CA PRO A 48 14.74 0.85 -5.78
C PRO A 48 14.75 -0.63 -6.07
N ASP A 49 14.99 -1.00 -7.32
CA ASP A 49 15.21 -2.37 -7.73
C ASP A 49 16.07 -3.03 -6.66
N HIS A 50 15.48 -3.99 -5.91
CA HIS A 50 16.23 -4.93 -5.09
C HIS A 50 17.02 -5.88 -6.00
N ASN A 51 17.61 -5.35 -7.07
CA ASN A 51 18.80 -5.86 -7.72
C ASN A 51 20.03 -5.68 -6.80
N LEU A 52 19.87 -5.85 -5.48
CA LEU A 52 20.81 -6.71 -4.76
C LEU A 52 20.75 -8.04 -5.50
N LYS A 53 21.62 -8.21 -6.51
CA LYS A 53 21.75 -9.43 -7.29
C LYS A 53 21.99 -10.55 -6.28
N MET A 54 20.92 -11.22 -5.86
CA MET A 54 21.02 -12.39 -5.02
C MET A 54 22.04 -13.30 -5.67
N SER A 55 22.99 -13.77 -4.87
CA SER A 55 23.95 -14.75 -5.33
C SER A 55 23.20 -15.96 -5.89
N PHE A 56 23.82 -16.70 -6.81
CA PHE A 56 23.22 -17.90 -7.38
C PHE A 56 22.76 -18.88 -6.28
N LYS A 57 23.56 -19.04 -5.21
CA LYS A 57 23.23 -19.87 -4.04
C LYS A 57 21.96 -19.40 -3.34
N GLU A 58 21.81 -18.09 -3.12
CA GLU A 58 20.60 -17.54 -2.50
C GLU A 58 19.37 -17.72 -3.40
N LYS A 59 19.51 -17.55 -4.72
CA LYS A 59 18.41 -17.80 -5.67
C LYS A 59 17.94 -19.25 -5.62
N VAL A 60 18.88 -20.18 -5.60
CA VAL A 60 18.59 -21.62 -5.45
C VAL A 60 17.92 -21.89 -4.10
N GLY A 61 18.44 -21.34 -3.01
CA GLY A 61 17.87 -21.52 -1.67
C GLY A 61 16.44 -20.98 -1.54
N VAL A 62 16.18 -19.77 -2.05
CA VAL A 62 14.84 -19.17 -2.08
C VAL A 62 13.91 -20.00 -2.97
N GLY A 63 14.34 -20.38 -4.17
CA GLY A 63 13.54 -21.21 -5.08
C GLY A 63 13.21 -22.58 -4.49
N PHE A 64 14.14 -23.22 -3.80
CA PHE A 64 13.92 -24.48 -3.10
C PHE A 64 12.89 -24.32 -1.98
N LEU A 65 13.04 -23.30 -1.12
CA LEU A 65 12.09 -23.04 -0.05
C LEU A 65 10.69 -22.72 -0.59
N PHE A 66 10.61 -21.97 -1.69
CA PHE A 66 9.37 -21.64 -2.38
C PHE A 66 8.64 -22.90 -2.89
N LEU A 67 9.38 -23.85 -3.45
CA LEU A 67 8.84 -25.15 -3.87
C LEU A 67 8.38 -25.99 -2.67
N VAL A 68 9.20 -26.07 -1.61
CA VAL A 68 8.86 -26.77 -0.37
C VAL A 68 7.57 -26.19 0.24
N ASN A 69 7.46 -24.88 0.32
CA ASN A 69 6.26 -24.18 0.78
C ASN A 69 5.04 -24.50 -0.08
N SER A 70 5.21 -24.50 -1.41
CA SER A 70 4.13 -24.83 -2.35
C SER A 70 3.52 -26.22 -2.11
N LEU A 71 4.30 -27.16 -1.55
CA LEU A 71 3.84 -28.51 -1.21
C LEU A 71 3.33 -28.59 0.24
N PHE A 72 4.18 -28.26 1.21
CA PHE A 72 3.90 -28.50 2.63
C PHE A 72 3.06 -27.41 3.30
N ARG A 73 3.02 -26.21 2.72
CA ARG A 73 2.18 -25.09 3.18
C ARG A 73 0.95 -24.87 2.31
N HIS A 74 0.68 -25.78 1.38
CA HIS A 74 -0.50 -25.75 0.53
C HIS A 74 -1.81 -25.71 1.35
N PRO A 75 -2.83 -24.95 0.92
CA PRO A 75 -4.16 -24.90 1.56
C PRO A 75 -4.74 -26.29 1.83
N LEU A 76 -4.66 -27.20 0.85
CA LEU A 76 -5.16 -28.58 0.97
C LEU A 76 -4.48 -29.40 2.08
N VAL A 77 -3.26 -29.03 2.47
CA VAL A 77 -2.49 -29.69 3.54
C VAL A 77 -2.74 -29.01 4.89
N ARG A 78 -2.84 -27.68 4.91
CA ARG A 78 -2.87 -26.89 6.15
C ARG A 78 -4.27 -26.63 6.67
N PHE A 79 -5.26 -26.42 5.80
CA PHE A 79 -6.64 -26.18 6.21
C PHE A 79 -7.33 -27.51 6.49
N LYS A 80 -7.35 -27.89 7.78
CA LYS A 80 -7.92 -29.15 8.27
C LYS A 80 -9.44 -29.13 8.44
N LYS A 81 -10.03 -27.94 8.63
CA LYS A 81 -11.46 -27.76 8.89
C LYS A 81 -12.03 -26.66 8.01
N LYS A 82 -13.32 -26.79 7.68
CA LYS A 82 -14.09 -25.66 7.14
C LYS A 82 -14.27 -24.62 8.24
N LYS A 83 -14.23 -23.36 7.84
CA LYS A 83 -14.28 -22.19 8.72
C LYS A 83 -15.14 -21.14 8.04
N ASN A 84 -15.87 -20.36 8.83
CA ASN A 84 -16.75 -19.33 8.28
C ASN A 84 -15.96 -18.21 7.58
N TYR A 85 -14.73 -17.93 8.03
CA TYR A 85 -13.90 -16.86 7.48
C TYR A 85 -12.71 -17.39 6.68
N PHE A 86 -12.46 -16.78 5.54
CA PHE A 86 -11.27 -16.98 4.73
C PHE A 86 -10.48 -15.67 4.63
N ILE A 87 -9.29 -15.66 5.21
CA ILE A 87 -8.49 -14.46 5.34
C ILE A 87 -7.37 -14.48 4.30
N VAL A 88 -7.22 -13.39 3.55
CA VAL A 88 -6.15 -13.24 2.57
C VAL A 88 -5.55 -11.84 2.70
N CYS A 89 -4.32 -11.76 3.19
CA CYS A 89 -3.65 -10.49 3.49
C CYS A 89 -2.34 -10.36 2.71
N VAL A 90 -1.94 -9.12 2.45
CA VAL A 90 -0.60 -8.82 1.94
C VAL A 90 0.48 -9.17 2.98
N PRO A 91 1.68 -9.59 2.54
CA PRO A 91 2.78 -10.02 3.43
C PRO A 91 3.51 -8.89 4.17
N ARG A 92 2.79 -7.88 4.63
CA ARG A 92 3.37 -6.78 5.40
C ARG A 92 3.37 -7.13 6.90
N LYS A 93 4.49 -7.68 7.37
CA LYS A 93 4.72 -7.94 8.81
C LYS A 93 5.78 -7.04 9.41
N THR A 94 5.44 -6.42 10.54
CA THR A 94 6.31 -5.62 11.40
C THR A 94 6.63 -6.39 12.68
N LEU A 95 7.80 -6.12 13.28
CA LEU A 95 8.16 -6.69 14.57
C LEU A 95 7.50 -5.86 15.67
N TYR A 96 6.53 -6.44 16.37
CA TYR A 96 5.80 -5.78 17.45
C TYR A 96 5.73 -6.71 18.65
N LYS A 97 6.15 -6.23 19.84
CA LYS A 97 6.20 -7.00 21.10
C LYS A 97 6.86 -8.39 20.92
N GLY A 98 7.96 -8.45 20.16
CA GLY A 98 8.72 -9.69 19.90
C GLY A 98 8.14 -10.65 18.85
N ARG A 99 7.06 -10.28 18.15
CA ARG A 99 6.41 -11.11 17.13
C ARG A 99 6.29 -10.37 15.79
N TYR A 100 6.41 -11.10 14.68
CA TYR A 100 6.11 -10.57 13.35
C TYR A 100 4.61 -10.66 13.06
N ILE A 101 3.92 -9.53 13.09
CA ILE A 101 2.46 -9.45 12.87
C ILE A 101 2.13 -8.50 11.72
N CYS A 102 0.98 -8.70 11.08
CA CYS A 102 0.37 -7.68 10.23
C CYS A 102 -0.54 -6.83 11.11
N THR A 103 -0.16 -5.58 11.38
CA THR A 103 -0.87 -4.70 12.31
C THR A 103 -2.32 -4.43 11.90
N THR A 104 -2.61 -4.40 10.60
CA THR A 104 -3.98 -4.27 10.06
C THR A 104 -4.83 -5.53 10.31
N MET A 105 -4.25 -6.72 10.13
CA MET A 105 -5.00 -7.97 10.16
C MET A 105 -5.04 -8.62 11.54
N GLU A 106 -4.06 -8.35 12.41
CA GLU A 106 -3.96 -8.94 13.75
C GLU A 106 -5.26 -8.74 14.59
N PRO A 107 -5.88 -7.55 14.65
CA PRO A 107 -7.13 -7.34 15.39
C PRO A 107 -8.30 -8.20 14.88
N VAL A 108 -8.36 -8.47 13.57
CA VAL A 108 -9.34 -9.38 12.98
C VAL A 108 -9.08 -10.79 13.46
N LEU A 109 -7.84 -11.26 13.34
CA LEU A 109 -7.50 -12.64 13.69
C LEU A 109 -7.72 -12.94 15.18
N GLU A 110 -7.45 -11.96 16.06
CA GLU A 110 -7.75 -12.06 17.49
C GLU A 110 -9.25 -12.10 17.77
N SER A 111 -10.03 -11.25 17.08
CA SER A 111 -11.49 -11.19 17.23
C SER A 111 -12.17 -12.49 16.78
N LEU A 112 -11.66 -13.13 15.72
CA LEU A 112 -12.19 -14.38 15.19
C LEU A 112 -11.81 -15.62 16.02
N LYS A 113 -10.87 -15.52 16.97
CA LYS A 113 -10.46 -16.61 17.88
C LYS A 113 -10.19 -17.97 17.19
N GLY A 114 -9.58 -17.93 16.01
CA GLY A 114 -9.27 -19.14 15.23
C GLY A 114 -10.41 -19.69 14.36
N GLU A 115 -11.50 -18.94 14.19
CA GLU A 115 -12.59 -19.27 13.27
C GLU A 115 -12.28 -18.83 11.83
N TYR A 116 -11.07 -19.12 11.36
CA TYR A 116 -10.62 -18.71 10.03
C TYR A 116 -9.61 -19.68 9.41
N ASN A 117 -9.56 -19.68 8.08
CA ASN A 117 -8.45 -20.21 7.29
C ASN A 117 -7.66 -19.03 6.71
N TYR A 118 -6.35 -18.97 6.96
CA TYR A 118 -5.51 -17.83 6.57
C TYR A 118 -4.53 -18.22 5.45
N LEU A 119 -4.66 -17.55 4.30
CA LEU A 119 -3.80 -17.71 3.14
C LEU A 119 -2.89 -16.48 3.00
N GLU A 120 -1.60 -16.69 3.17
CA GLU A 120 -0.59 -15.64 3.03
C GLU A 120 0.10 -15.72 1.68
N ARG A 121 0.23 -14.55 1.04
CA ARG A 121 0.99 -14.38 -0.20
C ARG A 121 2.47 -14.16 0.11
N PRO A 122 3.42 -14.66 -0.68
CA PRO A 122 4.85 -14.37 -0.49
C PRO A 122 5.20 -12.91 -0.79
N SER A 123 6.16 -12.33 -0.06
CA SER A 123 6.87 -11.09 -0.42
C SER A 123 8.27 -11.45 -0.88
N ASP A 124 8.68 -11.05 -2.09
CA ASP A 124 9.99 -11.40 -2.66
C ASP A 124 10.32 -12.89 -2.56
N PHE A 125 9.33 -13.75 -2.83
CA PHE A 125 9.40 -15.21 -2.72
C PHE A 125 9.73 -15.72 -1.30
N ARG A 126 9.49 -14.90 -0.27
CA ARG A 126 9.77 -15.20 1.13
C ARG A 126 8.55 -14.96 2.02
N HIS A 127 8.59 -15.60 3.18
CA HIS A 127 7.65 -15.37 4.27
C HIS A 127 8.43 -15.03 5.54
N LYS A 128 8.04 -13.94 6.22
CA LYS A 128 8.49 -13.70 7.60
C LYS A 128 7.73 -14.68 8.50
N LYS A 129 8.47 -15.59 9.14
CA LYS A 129 7.90 -16.60 10.03
C LYS A 129 7.27 -15.91 11.24
N ASP A 130 5.96 -16.13 11.41
CA ASP A 130 5.32 -15.94 12.71
C ASP A 130 5.45 -17.25 13.49
N ILE A 131 6.09 -17.19 14.66
CA ILE A 131 6.37 -18.36 15.50
C ILE A 131 5.07 -18.88 16.16
N GLY A 132 3.98 -18.09 16.18
CA GLY A 132 2.78 -18.39 16.98
C GLY A 132 1.58 -19.06 16.27
N ARG A 133 1.43 -18.97 14.94
CA ARG A 133 0.14 -19.31 14.28
C ARG A 133 0.17 -20.60 13.46
N ARG A 134 -0.57 -21.62 13.91
CA ARG A 134 -0.68 -22.96 13.27
C ARG A 134 -1.56 -23.02 12.02
N CYS A 135 -2.50 -22.09 11.82
CA CYS A 135 -3.53 -22.09 10.75
C CYS A 135 -3.13 -21.34 9.46
N LEU A 136 -1.83 -21.29 9.16
CA LEU A 136 -1.26 -20.52 8.06
C LEU A 136 -0.92 -21.44 6.86
N ALA A 137 -1.57 -21.19 5.73
CA ALA A 137 -1.22 -21.73 4.42
C ALA A 137 -0.58 -20.65 3.53
N TYR A 138 0.15 -21.06 2.51
CA TYR A 138 0.83 -20.16 1.57
C TYR A 138 0.30 -20.31 0.14
N SER A 139 0.29 -19.21 -0.60
CA SER A 139 -0.13 -19.17 -2.00
C SER A 139 1.01 -19.38 -3.01
N ASP A 140 2.20 -19.79 -2.57
CA ASP A 140 3.41 -20.00 -3.40
C ASP A 140 3.13 -20.86 -4.64
N TYR A 141 2.32 -21.91 -4.47
CA TYR A 141 1.95 -22.81 -5.55
C TYR A 141 1.14 -22.11 -6.67
N MET A 142 0.37 -21.06 -6.33
CA MET A 142 -0.36 -20.26 -7.32
C MET A 142 0.62 -19.41 -8.15
N GLU A 143 1.67 -18.87 -7.52
CA GLU A 143 2.73 -18.13 -8.23
C GLU A 143 3.53 -19.06 -9.16
N ILE A 144 3.85 -20.29 -8.73
CA ILE A 144 4.48 -21.29 -9.62
C ILE A 144 3.59 -21.55 -10.84
N LYS A 145 2.28 -21.76 -10.63
CA LYS A 145 1.32 -21.95 -11.73
C LYS A 145 1.27 -20.74 -12.66
N ARG A 146 1.30 -19.52 -12.11
CA ARG A 146 1.32 -18.28 -12.89
C ARG A 146 2.55 -18.22 -13.78
N LEU A 147 3.74 -18.51 -13.24
CA LEU A 147 4.99 -18.55 -14.00
C LEU A 147 4.95 -19.61 -15.11
N ILE A 148 4.37 -20.79 -14.84
CA ILE A 148 4.17 -21.82 -15.87
C ILE A 148 3.24 -21.33 -16.97
N ASN A 149 2.11 -20.72 -16.63
CA ASN A 149 1.13 -20.20 -17.60
C ASN A 149 1.69 -19.03 -18.42
N LEU A 150 2.55 -18.19 -17.82
CA LEU A 150 3.29 -17.14 -18.53
C LEU A 150 4.23 -17.75 -19.57
N LYS A 151 5.05 -18.74 -19.16
CA LYS A 151 5.97 -19.43 -20.07
C LYS A 151 5.26 -20.12 -21.23
N LYS A 152 4.09 -20.71 -20.94
CA LYS A 152 3.22 -21.36 -21.94
C LYS A 152 2.37 -20.39 -22.76
N LYS A 153 2.39 -19.09 -22.43
CA LYS A 153 1.55 -18.05 -23.06
C LYS A 153 0.05 -18.41 -23.06
N THR A 154 -0.41 -19.11 -22.04
CA THR A 154 -1.74 -19.74 -22.00
C THR A 154 -2.90 -18.75 -22.15
N TYR A 155 -2.75 -17.54 -21.62
CA TYR A 155 -3.79 -16.51 -21.60
C TYR A 155 -3.41 -15.27 -22.41
N PHE A 156 -2.49 -15.40 -23.37
CA PHE A 156 -2.03 -14.25 -24.14
C PHE A 156 -3.13 -13.73 -25.07
N LEU A 157 -3.02 -12.44 -25.40
CA LEU A 157 -3.91 -11.77 -26.34
C LEU A 157 -3.77 -12.34 -27.75
N ASN A 158 -4.90 -12.54 -28.43
CA ASN A 158 -4.93 -12.77 -29.88
C ASN A 158 -4.78 -11.42 -30.64
N GLU A 159 -4.73 -11.45 -31.98
CA GLU A 159 -4.52 -10.23 -32.77
C GLU A 159 -5.66 -9.21 -32.65
N GLU A 160 -6.91 -9.65 -32.56
CA GLU A 160 -8.06 -8.77 -32.37
C GLU A 160 -7.99 -8.06 -31.01
N GLU A 161 -7.69 -8.80 -29.95
CA GLU A 161 -7.52 -8.28 -28.60
C GLU A 161 -6.33 -7.32 -28.51
N LYS A 162 -5.22 -7.61 -29.21
CA LYS A 162 -4.08 -6.68 -29.32
C LYS A 162 -4.49 -5.35 -29.96
N ASN A 163 -5.33 -5.37 -31.00
CA ASN A 163 -5.80 -4.14 -31.63
C ASN A 163 -6.68 -3.28 -30.71
N ILE A 164 -7.37 -3.88 -29.74
CA ILE A 164 -8.03 -3.13 -28.66
C ILE A 164 -6.98 -2.38 -27.83
N VAL A 165 -5.96 -3.09 -27.34
CA VAL A 165 -4.89 -2.50 -26.52
C VAL A 165 -4.15 -1.39 -27.27
N LYS A 166 -3.78 -1.61 -28.54
CA LYS A 166 -3.09 -0.60 -29.37
C LYS A 166 -3.87 0.72 -29.47
N ARG A 167 -5.20 0.66 -29.63
CA ARG A 167 -6.05 1.85 -29.65
C ARG A 167 -6.00 2.60 -28.32
N GLN A 168 -6.02 1.90 -27.18
CA GLN A 168 -5.88 2.53 -25.87
C GLN A 168 -4.51 3.19 -25.69
N VAL A 169 -3.44 2.57 -26.16
CA VAL A 169 -2.09 3.18 -26.13
C VAL A 169 -2.08 4.50 -26.89
N GLY A 170 -2.71 4.56 -28.06
CA GLY A 170 -2.87 5.81 -28.82
C GLY A 170 -3.62 6.89 -28.04
N ILE A 171 -4.71 6.53 -27.36
CA ILE A 171 -5.50 7.46 -26.53
C ILE A 171 -4.68 7.96 -25.33
N LEU A 172 -4.03 7.05 -24.61
CA LEU A 172 -3.18 7.38 -23.46
C LEU A 172 -2.05 8.32 -23.87
N ASN A 173 -1.29 7.99 -24.91
CA ASN A 173 -0.20 8.84 -25.40
C ASN A 173 -0.71 10.22 -25.85
N LYS A 174 -1.85 10.29 -26.53
CA LYS A 174 -2.44 11.56 -26.98
C LYS A 174 -2.90 12.42 -25.80
N LYS A 175 -3.61 11.84 -24.83
CA LYS A 175 -4.18 12.59 -23.70
C LYS A 175 -3.13 12.96 -22.65
N LEU A 176 -2.16 12.09 -22.40
CA LEU A 176 -1.17 12.24 -21.33
C LEU A 176 0.17 12.81 -21.81
N GLY A 177 0.40 12.91 -23.12
CA GLY A 177 1.70 13.29 -23.67
C GLY A 177 2.80 12.25 -23.41
N THR A 178 2.44 10.98 -23.21
CA THR A 178 3.38 9.90 -22.90
C THR A 178 3.95 9.23 -24.15
N THR A 179 4.99 8.42 -23.97
CA THR A 179 5.66 7.64 -25.03
C THR A 179 5.58 6.13 -24.77
N LEU A 180 4.40 5.66 -24.35
CA LEU A 180 4.15 4.22 -24.17
C LEU A 180 4.22 3.51 -25.51
N THR A 181 4.94 2.38 -25.57
CA THR A 181 4.93 1.53 -26.75
C THR A 181 3.82 0.48 -26.68
N GLU A 182 3.28 0.08 -27.83
CA GLU A 182 2.28 -0.99 -27.91
C GLU A 182 2.80 -2.29 -27.28
N ALA A 183 4.08 -2.62 -27.49
CA ALA A 183 4.70 -3.83 -26.98
C ALA A 183 4.77 -3.86 -25.45
N GLU A 184 5.13 -2.74 -24.80
CA GLU A 184 5.18 -2.63 -23.34
C GLU A 184 3.80 -2.84 -22.71
N VAL A 185 2.77 -2.20 -23.27
CA VAL A 185 1.40 -2.29 -22.73
C VAL A 185 0.80 -3.67 -23.01
N ILE A 186 1.03 -4.26 -24.20
CA ILE A 186 0.60 -5.62 -24.51
C ILE A 186 1.25 -6.64 -23.56
N ASP A 187 2.54 -6.51 -23.27
CA ASP A 187 3.22 -7.37 -22.30
C ASP A 187 2.64 -7.22 -20.87
N CYS A 188 2.38 -5.98 -20.46
CA CYS A 188 1.72 -5.67 -19.19
C CYS A 188 0.33 -6.33 -19.09
N VAL A 189 -0.50 -6.21 -20.13
CA VAL A 189 -1.83 -6.83 -20.20
C VAL A 189 -1.72 -8.36 -20.17
N ASN A 190 -0.82 -8.95 -20.95
CA ASN A 190 -0.59 -10.40 -20.96
C ASN A 190 -0.19 -10.94 -19.58
N ARG A 191 0.70 -10.22 -18.88
CA ARG A 191 1.14 -10.60 -17.52
C ARG A 191 0.00 -10.53 -16.52
N SER A 192 -0.78 -9.46 -16.56
CA SER A 192 -1.91 -9.22 -15.65
C SER A 192 -3.03 -10.22 -15.88
N LEU A 193 -3.44 -10.46 -17.13
CA LEU A 193 -4.45 -11.46 -17.47
C LEU A 193 -4.02 -12.88 -17.12
N THR A 194 -2.74 -13.23 -17.38
CA THR A 194 -2.22 -14.54 -16.97
C THR A 194 -2.26 -14.71 -15.47
N GLY A 195 -1.92 -13.68 -14.70
CA GLY A 195 -2.14 -13.65 -13.25
C GLY A 195 -3.60 -13.89 -12.92
N TYR A 196 -4.49 -13.05 -13.45
CA TYR A 196 -5.92 -13.08 -13.16
C TYR A 196 -6.54 -14.47 -13.38
N PHE A 197 -6.41 -15.04 -14.58
CA PHE A 197 -7.02 -16.34 -14.87
C PHE A 197 -6.39 -17.47 -14.06
N THR A 198 -5.10 -17.38 -13.72
CA THR A 198 -4.45 -18.37 -12.86
C THR A 198 -5.03 -18.32 -11.45
N TYR A 199 -5.04 -17.14 -10.83
CA TYR A 199 -5.53 -16.98 -9.46
C TYR A 199 -7.03 -17.28 -9.35
N TYR A 200 -7.84 -16.80 -10.29
CA TYR A 200 -9.27 -17.06 -10.35
C TYR A 200 -9.56 -18.57 -10.31
N ASN A 201 -8.87 -19.35 -11.15
CA ASN A 201 -9.05 -20.80 -11.20
C ASN A 201 -8.62 -21.50 -9.91
N GLU A 202 -7.58 -21.01 -9.23
CA GLU A 202 -7.11 -21.61 -7.97
C GLU A 202 -7.96 -21.21 -6.77
N TYR A 203 -8.42 -19.96 -6.69
CA TYR A 203 -9.39 -19.51 -5.69
C TYR A 203 -10.71 -20.25 -5.84
N LYS A 204 -11.21 -20.43 -7.07
CA LYS A 204 -12.44 -21.21 -7.33
C LYS A 204 -12.35 -22.62 -6.75
N LYS A 205 -11.19 -23.28 -6.85
CA LYS A 205 -10.96 -24.62 -6.27
C LYS A 205 -10.97 -24.59 -4.73
N ILE A 206 -10.28 -23.62 -4.14
CA ILE A 206 -10.23 -23.46 -2.67
C ILE A 206 -11.61 -23.15 -2.11
N LEU A 207 -12.29 -22.13 -2.65
CA LEU A 207 -13.58 -21.67 -2.15
C LEU A 207 -14.66 -22.76 -2.26
N ARG A 208 -14.69 -23.54 -3.36
CA ARG A 208 -15.58 -24.72 -3.49
C ARG A 208 -15.35 -25.78 -2.42
N LYS A 209 -14.08 -26.01 -2.05
CA LYS A 209 -13.71 -27.03 -1.07
C LYS A 209 -14.03 -26.58 0.36
N TYR A 210 -13.63 -25.37 0.72
CA TYR A 210 -13.72 -24.89 2.10
C TYR A 210 -15.02 -24.17 2.44
N ARG A 211 -15.73 -23.64 1.42
CA ARG A 211 -17.04 -22.98 1.51
C ARG A 211 -17.13 -21.99 2.67
N PRO A 212 -16.23 -20.99 2.74
CA PRO A 212 -16.38 -19.93 3.73
C PRO A 212 -17.66 -19.13 3.47
N LYS A 213 -18.18 -18.47 4.51
CA LYS A 213 -19.29 -17.51 4.38
C LYS A 213 -18.78 -16.10 4.09
N TYR A 214 -17.59 -15.79 4.59
CA TYR A 214 -16.97 -14.48 4.54
C TYR A 214 -15.53 -14.55 4.09
N ILE A 215 -15.09 -13.57 3.31
CA ILE A 215 -13.69 -13.29 3.03
C ILE A 215 -13.32 -11.97 3.72
N VAL A 216 -12.15 -11.92 4.34
CA VAL A 216 -11.56 -10.66 4.81
C VAL A 216 -10.21 -10.48 4.14
N GLU A 217 -10.04 -9.33 3.49
CA GLU A 217 -8.84 -9.01 2.75
C GLU A 217 -8.31 -7.59 2.96
N THR A 218 -7.20 -7.31 2.30
CA THR A 218 -6.62 -5.99 2.11
C THR A 218 -6.28 -5.85 0.63
N THR A 219 -6.26 -4.61 0.13
CA THR A 219 -5.74 -4.23 -1.20
C THR A 219 -6.43 -4.98 -2.35
N HIS A 220 -7.75 -4.77 -2.51
CA HIS A 220 -8.54 -5.46 -3.55
C HIS A 220 -8.00 -5.23 -4.97
N TYR A 221 -7.35 -4.09 -5.19
CA TYR A 221 -6.77 -3.68 -6.47
C TYR A 221 -5.58 -4.53 -6.94
N GLU A 222 -5.06 -5.46 -6.12
CA GLU A 222 -4.11 -6.45 -6.61
C GLU A 222 -4.79 -7.48 -7.51
N THR A 223 -4.16 -7.86 -8.63
CA THR A 223 -4.69 -8.87 -9.57
C THR A 223 -5.18 -10.16 -8.88
N ALA A 224 -4.48 -10.63 -7.84
CA ALA A 224 -4.90 -11.81 -7.10
C ALA A 224 -6.21 -11.60 -6.31
N LYS A 225 -6.47 -10.39 -5.79
CA LYS A 225 -7.69 -10.07 -5.04
C LYS A 225 -8.86 -9.77 -5.95
N LEU A 226 -8.63 -9.05 -7.06
CA LEU A 226 -9.62 -8.93 -8.14
C LEU A 226 -10.12 -10.32 -8.58
N SER A 227 -9.21 -11.30 -8.74
CA SER A 227 -9.59 -12.70 -9.02
C SER A 227 -10.34 -13.41 -7.90
N LEU A 228 -9.99 -13.14 -6.65
CA LEU A 228 -10.65 -13.71 -5.48
C LEU A 228 -12.09 -13.23 -5.37
N ASN A 229 -12.32 -11.93 -5.58
CA ASN A 229 -13.62 -11.28 -5.43
C ASN A 229 -14.61 -11.79 -6.46
N VAL A 230 -14.21 -11.89 -7.74
CA VAL A 230 -15.06 -12.50 -8.78
C VAL A 230 -15.40 -13.95 -8.42
N ALA A 231 -14.42 -14.75 -7.98
CA ALA A 231 -14.67 -16.14 -7.58
C ALA A 231 -15.55 -16.27 -6.33
N ALA A 232 -15.52 -15.29 -5.43
CA ALA A 232 -16.32 -15.22 -4.22
C ALA A 232 -17.79 -14.88 -4.55
N HIS A 233 -18.03 -13.86 -5.36
CA HIS A 233 -19.37 -13.43 -5.77
C HIS A 233 -20.10 -14.52 -6.56
N GLU A 234 -19.42 -15.23 -7.46
CA GLU A 234 -19.99 -16.40 -8.16
C GLU A 234 -20.48 -17.50 -7.21
N MET A 235 -20.00 -17.52 -5.96
CA MET A 235 -20.36 -18.49 -4.93
C MET A 235 -21.23 -17.90 -3.81
N GLY A 236 -21.64 -16.64 -3.93
CA GLY A 236 -22.41 -15.93 -2.90
C GLY A 236 -21.65 -15.76 -1.58
N ILE A 237 -20.32 -15.62 -1.64
CA ILE A 237 -19.46 -15.39 -0.46
C ILE A 237 -19.26 -13.89 -0.30
N LYS A 238 -19.59 -13.35 0.87
CA LYS A 238 -19.46 -11.91 1.15
C LYS A 238 -17.99 -11.54 1.40
N VAL A 239 -17.53 -10.43 0.82
CA VAL A 239 -16.14 -9.96 0.87
C VAL A 239 -16.04 -8.64 1.64
N PHE A 240 -15.19 -8.61 2.66
CA PHE A 240 -14.78 -7.41 3.37
C PHE A 240 -13.33 -7.07 3.05
N GLU A 241 -13.03 -5.81 2.78
CA GLU A 241 -11.66 -5.30 2.72
C GLU A 241 -11.38 -4.35 3.89
N LEU A 242 -10.27 -4.55 4.60
CA LEU A 242 -9.73 -3.56 5.52
C LEU A 242 -8.88 -2.54 4.75
N GLN A 243 -9.14 -1.26 4.99
CA GLN A 243 -8.25 -0.21 4.50
C GLN A 243 -6.81 -0.46 4.98
N HIS A 244 -5.87 -0.48 4.04
CA HIS A 244 -4.45 -0.76 4.31
C HIS A 244 -3.57 0.51 4.29
N GLY A 245 -4.04 1.59 3.67
CA GLY A 245 -3.31 2.85 3.59
C GLY A 245 -4.15 3.96 2.96
N VAL A 246 -3.48 5.00 2.43
CA VAL A 246 -4.17 6.11 1.72
C VAL A 246 -5.00 5.54 0.57
N MET A 247 -6.26 5.95 0.51
CA MET A 247 -7.15 5.65 -0.61
C MET A 247 -6.89 6.68 -1.72
N ASN A 248 -6.14 6.26 -2.74
CA ASN A 248 -5.82 7.08 -3.92
C ASN A 248 -6.54 6.51 -5.15
N ILE A 249 -6.03 6.81 -6.35
CA ILE A 249 -6.49 6.32 -7.63
C ILE A 249 -6.88 4.82 -7.62
N GLN A 250 -6.16 3.94 -6.92
CA GLN A 250 -6.51 2.51 -6.88
C GLN A 250 -7.86 2.18 -6.24
N TYR A 251 -8.45 3.09 -5.47
CA TYR A 251 -9.80 2.98 -4.92
C TYR A 251 -10.84 3.84 -5.67
N ASN A 252 -10.39 4.72 -6.57
CA ASN A 252 -11.28 5.50 -7.44
C ASN A 252 -11.79 4.62 -8.58
N ILE A 253 -12.95 3.99 -8.36
CA ILE A 253 -13.61 3.10 -9.30
C ILE A 253 -14.94 3.75 -9.72
N PRO A 254 -15.15 4.08 -11.00
CA PRO A 254 -16.30 4.89 -11.42
C PRO A 254 -17.63 4.13 -11.41
N GLN A 255 -17.60 2.80 -11.40
CA GLN A 255 -18.80 1.97 -11.50
C GLN A 255 -18.63 0.64 -10.76
N LYS A 256 -19.72 0.13 -10.22
CA LYS A 256 -19.72 -1.16 -9.51
C LYS A 256 -19.47 -2.31 -10.49
N ASP A 257 -18.60 -3.25 -10.12
CA ASP A 257 -18.34 -4.50 -10.82
C ASP A 257 -18.06 -5.65 -9.84
N ASP A 258 -17.82 -6.85 -10.37
CA ASP A 258 -17.58 -8.06 -9.55
C ASP A 258 -16.16 -8.15 -8.98
N PHE A 259 -15.27 -7.19 -9.28
CA PHE A 259 -13.89 -7.20 -8.82
C PHE A 259 -13.69 -6.52 -7.46
N ILE A 260 -14.61 -5.64 -7.06
CA ILE A 260 -14.53 -4.90 -5.80
C ILE A 260 -15.19 -5.66 -4.64
N PRO A 261 -14.73 -5.51 -3.39
CA PRO A 261 -15.38 -6.13 -2.24
C PRO A 261 -16.79 -5.57 -1.99
N ASP A 262 -17.65 -6.36 -1.33
CA ASP A 262 -18.98 -5.92 -0.91
C ASP A 262 -18.90 -4.72 0.03
N GLU A 263 -17.93 -4.74 0.96
CA GLU A 263 -17.72 -3.70 1.95
C GLU A 263 -16.23 -3.38 2.16
N VAL A 264 -15.89 -2.09 2.15
CA VAL A 264 -14.58 -1.58 2.56
C VAL A 264 -14.70 -0.98 3.96
N LEU A 265 -13.95 -1.54 4.90
CA LEU A 265 -13.86 -1.10 6.27
C LEU A 265 -12.75 -0.04 6.38
N THR A 266 -13.15 1.22 6.40
CA THR A 266 -12.25 2.37 6.34
C THR A 266 -11.85 2.86 7.72
N PHE A 267 -10.79 3.65 7.77
CA PHE A 267 -10.28 4.23 8.99
C PHE A 267 -11.21 5.32 9.56
N GLY A 268 -12.05 5.95 8.74
CA GLY A 268 -12.83 7.12 9.14
C GLY A 268 -13.74 7.61 8.03
N GLU A 269 -14.72 8.46 8.37
CA GLU A 269 -15.68 9.01 7.41
C GLU A 269 -15.02 9.91 6.36
N TYR A 270 -13.86 10.50 6.68
CA TYR A 270 -13.03 11.24 5.73
C TYR A 270 -12.82 10.42 4.45
N TRP A 271 -12.37 9.17 4.59
CA TRP A 271 -12.06 8.29 3.47
C TRP A 271 -13.29 7.92 2.64
N ASN A 272 -14.44 7.79 3.32
CA ASN A 272 -15.72 7.51 2.67
C ASN A 272 -16.19 8.69 1.79
N GLN A 273 -15.83 9.92 2.19
CA GLN A 273 -16.26 11.15 1.52
C GLN A 273 -15.30 11.59 0.42
N THR A 274 -14.01 11.25 0.52
CA THR A 274 -12.97 11.67 -0.44
C THR A 274 -12.64 10.63 -1.49
N THR A 275 -13.16 9.41 -1.37
CA THR A 275 -12.92 8.32 -2.34
C THR A 275 -14.10 8.13 -3.28
N CYS A 276 -13.84 8.09 -4.59
CA CYS A 276 -14.86 7.71 -5.57
C CYS A 276 -14.99 6.18 -5.63
N TYR A 277 -15.75 5.58 -4.71
CA TYR A 277 -15.93 4.13 -4.63
C TYR A 277 -17.42 3.75 -4.71
N PRO A 278 -17.82 2.81 -5.59
CA PRO A 278 -19.23 2.53 -5.88
C PRO A 278 -19.82 1.42 -5.00
N GLY A 279 -19.00 0.80 -4.15
CA GLY A 279 -19.43 -0.18 -3.14
C GLY A 279 -19.71 0.46 -1.77
N LYS A 280 -20.07 -0.36 -0.78
CA LYS A 280 -20.32 0.11 0.59
C LYS A 280 -18.98 0.40 1.27
N MET A 281 -18.84 1.57 1.89
CA MET A 281 -17.73 1.88 2.79
C MET A 281 -18.26 2.10 4.20
N VAL A 282 -17.57 1.57 5.20
CA VAL A 282 -17.95 1.67 6.61
C VAL A 282 -16.75 2.11 7.41
N ALA A 283 -16.83 3.30 8.02
CA ALA A 283 -15.78 3.75 8.91
C ALA A 283 -15.80 2.90 10.18
N ILE A 284 -14.66 2.25 10.46
CA ILE A 284 -14.45 1.43 11.65
C ILE A 284 -13.28 1.90 12.51
N GLY A 285 -12.35 2.71 12.01
CA GLY A 285 -11.13 3.07 12.74
C GLY A 285 -9.94 2.16 12.45
N ASN A 286 -8.83 2.38 13.16
CA ASN A 286 -7.65 1.52 13.11
C ASN A 286 -7.28 1.06 14.54
N PRO A 287 -7.59 -0.20 14.93
CA PRO A 287 -7.38 -0.66 16.30
C PRO A 287 -5.94 -0.57 16.78
N HIS A 288 -4.98 -0.85 15.89
CA HIS A 288 -3.56 -0.82 16.26
C HIS A 288 -3.04 0.61 16.45
N LEU A 289 -3.45 1.53 15.57
CA LEU A 289 -3.10 2.95 15.72
C LEU A 289 -3.73 3.53 17.00
N GLU A 290 -5.00 3.21 17.27
CA GLU A 290 -5.72 3.69 18.46
C GLU A 290 -5.04 3.23 19.77
N GLU A 291 -4.60 1.96 19.84
CA GLU A 291 -3.79 1.44 20.96
C GLU A 291 -2.50 2.24 21.12
N CYS A 292 -1.76 2.46 20.03
CA CYS A 292 -0.46 3.13 20.08
C CYS A 292 -0.57 4.63 20.42
N VAL A 293 -1.53 5.35 19.86
CA VAL A 293 -1.79 6.76 20.21
C VAL A 293 -2.15 6.91 21.69
N THR A 294 -2.89 5.95 22.24
CA THR A 294 -3.28 5.97 23.66
C THR A 294 -2.11 5.65 24.58
N THR A 295 -1.29 4.66 24.23
CA THR A 295 -0.23 4.12 25.11
C THR A 295 1.10 4.85 25.02
N MET A 296 1.38 5.55 23.91
CA MET A 296 2.69 6.18 23.66
C MET A 296 2.70 7.70 23.84
N LYS A 297 1.76 8.32 24.55
CA LYS A 297 1.76 9.79 24.72
C LYS A 297 3.02 10.27 25.45
N THR A 298 3.75 11.20 24.85
CA THR A 298 4.93 11.85 25.47
C THR A 298 4.79 13.37 25.48
N ILE A 299 5.38 14.01 26.50
CA ILE A 299 5.47 15.48 26.59
C ILE A 299 6.63 15.93 25.69
N LYS A 300 6.35 16.89 24.80
CA LYS A 300 7.30 17.43 23.82
C LYS A 300 7.81 18.80 24.29
N TYR A 301 9.10 18.90 24.61
CA TYR A 301 9.67 20.11 25.24
C TYR A 301 10.29 21.11 24.27
N PHE A 302 10.82 20.65 23.14
CA PHE A 302 11.44 21.50 22.12
C PHE A 302 11.16 20.93 20.72
N PRO A 303 11.29 21.72 19.66
CA PRO A 303 11.01 21.27 18.30
C PRO A 303 11.79 20.00 17.94
N THR A 304 11.06 18.91 17.77
CA THR A 304 11.54 17.65 17.21
C THR A 304 10.83 17.44 15.88
N ILE A 305 11.61 17.41 14.81
CA ILE A 305 11.16 17.43 13.42
C ILE A 305 11.46 16.07 12.82
N LEU A 306 10.41 15.34 12.44
CA LEU A 306 10.52 14.04 11.79
C LEU A 306 10.35 14.20 10.28
N ILE A 307 11.37 13.86 9.51
CA ILE A 307 11.31 13.83 8.05
C ILE A 307 11.10 12.38 7.61
N LEU A 308 10.02 12.13 6.89
CA LEU A 308 9.60 10.80 6.43
C LEU A 308 10.12 10.58 5.00
N SER A 309 11.19 9.79 4.86
CA SER A 309 11.74 9.45 3.55
C SER A 309 10.76 8.64 2.71
N GLN A 310 10.76 8.89 1.40
CA GLN A 310 10.00 8.14 0.41
C GLN A 310 10.85 8.03 -0.87
N GLY A 311 10.96 6.82 -1.43
CA GLY A 311 11.88 6.52 -2.54
C GLY A 311 11.87 7.55 -3.69
N PRO A 312 10.71 7.92 -4.27
CA PRO A 312 10.66 8.84 -5.42
C PRO A 312 11.11 10.27 -5.15
N VAL A 313 11.11 10.69 -3.89
CA VAL A 313 11.38 12.08 -3.46
C VAL A 313 12.50 12.16 -2.42
N GLY A 314 13.22 11.05 -2.17
CA GLY A 314 14.20 10.97 -1.11
C GLY A 314 15.35 11.96 -1.27
N GLU A 315 15.85 12.18 -2.50
CA GLU A 315 16.89 13.20 -2.75
C GLU A 315 16.40 14.62 -2.41
N ALA A 316 15.15 14.95 -2.77
CA ALA A 316 14.57 16.26 -2.49
C ALA A 316 14.41 16.47 -0.97
N LEU A 317 13.98 15.45 -0.24
CA LEU A 317 13.83 15.48 1.21
C LEU A 317 15.19 15.54 1.94
N VAL A 318 16.24 14.88 1.43
CA VAL A 318 17.60 14.98 2.00
C VAL A 318 18.14 16.40 1.84
N LYS A 319 18.03 16.99 0.65
CA LYS A 319 18.44 18.39 0.42
C LYS A 319 17.73 19.34 1.39
N LEU A 320 16.42 19.18 1.53
CA LEU A 320 15.63 19.93 2.51
C LEU A 320 16.12 19.72 3.95
N ALA A 321 16.42 18.47 4.34
CA ALA A 321 16.89 18.17 5.69
C ALA A 321 18.21 18.87 6.02
N ILE A 322 19.15 18.88 5.07
CA ILE A 322 20.44 19.56 5.19
C ILE A 322 20.26 21.09 5.24
N GLU A 323 19.41 21.64 4.36
CA GLU A 323 19.08 23.06 4.36
C GLU A 323 18.49 23.47 5.72
N LEU A 324 17.49 22.75 6.20
CA LEU A 324 16.81 23.00 7.46
C LEU A 324 17.79 22.92 8.64
N LYS A 325 18.67 21.91 8.68
CA LYS A 325 19.71 21.79 9.71
C LYS A 325 20.64 23.00 9.74
N ASN A 326 21.04 23.51 8.58
CA ASN A 326 21.86 24.71 8.49
C ASN A 326 21.11 25.97 8.95
N LEU A 327 19.83 26.10 8.60
CA LEU A 327 18.98 27.23 9.00
C LEU A 327 18.75 27.27 10.51
N VAL A 328 18.39 26.14 11.14
CA VAL A 328 18.17 26.10 12.60
C VAL A 328 19.47 26.41 13.35
N ARG A 329 20.62 25.92 12.88
CA ARG A 329 21.93 26.25 13.46
C ARG A 329 22.24 27.74 13.32
N LYS A 330 22.06 28.31 12.13
CA LYS A 330 22.32 29.74 11.85
C LYS A 330 21.45 30.66 12.73
N LYS A 331 20.20 30.27 13.00
CA LYS A 331 19.27 31.05 13.85
C LYS A 331 19.35 30.71 15.35
N GLY A 332 20.22 29.78 15.76
CA GLY A 332 20.35 29.38 17.17
C GLY A 332 19.09 28.68 17.72
N ILE A 333 18.31 28.01 16.86
CA ILE A 333 17.07 27.33 17.25
C ILE A 333 17.42 25.91 17.73
N PRO A 334 17.12 25.55 18.99
CA PRO A 334 17.39 24.22 19.52
C PRO A 334 16.35 23.22 18.97
N ALA A 335 16.59 22.73 17.76
CA ALA A 335 15.73 21.75 17.08
C ALA A 335 16.47 20.42 16.85
N ARG A 336 15.78 19.32 17.13
CA ARG A 336 16.24 17.96 16.77
C ARG A 336 15.59 17.57 15.44
N ILE A 337 16.42 17.17 14.48
CA ILE A 337 15.97 16.69 13.16
C ILE A 337 16.22 15.18 13.09
N ILE A 338 15.15 14.42 12.88
CA ILE A 338 15.17 12.97 12.71
C ILE A 338 14.80 12.67 11.26
N TYR A 339 15.69 12.04 10.52
CA TYR A 339 15.43 11.58 9.16
C TYR A 339 15.12 10.09 9.16
N LYS A 340 13.84 9.74 9.02
CA LYS A 340 13.39 8.35 9.03
C LYS A 340 13.41 7.79 7.62
N LEU A 341 14.37 6.91 7.36
CA LEU A 341 14.49 6.23 6.06
C LEU A 341 13.31 5.30 5.81
N HIS A 342 12.99 5.11 4.54
CA HIS A 342 12.10 4.04 4.11
C HIS A 342 12.82 2.69 4.31
N PRO A 343 12.13 1.60 4.73
CA PRO A 343 12.79 0.32 4.98
C PRO A 343 13.63 -0.23 3.82
N ASN A 344 13.27 0.11 2.58
CA ASN A 344 14.03 -0.31 1.40
C ASN A 344 15.35 0.45 1.20
N GLU A 345 15.57 1.54 1.94
CA GLU A 345 16.77 2.38 1.83
C GLU A 345 17.84 1.98 2.86
N TYR A 346 17.48 1.26 3.93
CA TYR A 346 18.36 0.97 5.07
C TYR A 346 19.74 0.39 4.71
N ILE A 347 19.82 -0.48 3.72
CA ILE A 347 21.08 -1.15 3.36
C ILE A 347 22.01 -0.21 2.59
N SER A 348 21.45 0.66 1.74
CA SER A 348 22.18 1.43 0.75
C SER A 348 22.14 2.95 0.99
N TRP A 349 21.47 3.43 2.05
CA TRP A 349 21.22 4.85 2.25
C TRP A 349 22.49 5.69 2.26
N LYS A 350 23.61 5.22 2.82
CA LYS A 350 24.88 5.99 2.83
C LYS A 350 25.43 6.22 1.42
N LYS A 351 25.16 5.30 0.51
CA LYS A 351 25.53 5.41 -0.90
C LYS A 351 24.54 6.30 -1.66
N ILE A 352 23.26 6.18 -1.35
CA ILE A 352 22.19 6.96 -2.02
C ILE A 352 22.20 8.43 -1.54
N TYR A 353 22.46 8.65 -0.25
CA TYR A 353 22.40 9.94 0.45
C TYR A 353 23.70 10.21 1.23
N PRO A 354 24.85 10.38 0.55
CA PRO A 354 26.13 10.65 1.23
C PRO A 354 26.10 11.95 2.05
N GLU A 355 25.26 12.91 1.66
CA GLU A 355 25.08 14.20 2.33
C GLU A 355 24.59 14.06 3.78
N LEU A 356 23.86 12.99 4.10
CA LEU A 356 23.41 12.73 5.47
C LEU A 356 24.55 12.26 6.38
N VAL A 357 25.63 11.70 5.83
CA VAL A 357 26.77 11.22 6.61
C VAL A 357 27.52 12.41 7.21
N GLY A 358 27.57 12.49 8.54
CA GLY A 358 28.24 13.59 9.25
C GLY A 358 27.43 14.89 9.35
N SER A 359 26.14 14.89 8.94
CA SER A 359 25.27 16.08 8.94
C SER A 359 24.73 16.50 10.32
N GLU A 360 25.05 15.77 11.40
CA GLU A 360 24.43 15.88 12.73
C GLU A 360 22.88 15.70 12.72
N ILE A 361 22.32 15.18 11.64
CA ILE A 361 20.91 14.75 11.56
C ILE A 361 20.84 13.32 12.09
N GLU A 362 19.83 13.01 12.90
CA GLU A 362 19.60 11.65 13.39
C GLU A 362 18.96 10.82 12.29
N VAL A 363 19.75 9.99 11.62
CA VAL A 363 19.26 9.08 10.58
C VAL A 363 18.79 7.78 11.21
N VAL A 364 17.53 7.42 10.98
CA VAL A 364 16.94 6.16 11.45
C VAL A 364 16.86 5.17 10.31
N ASP A 365 17.79 4.23 10.30
CA ASP A 365 18.05 3.24 9.25
C ASP A 365 17.73 1.79 9.67
N ASN A 366 16.93 1.62 10.72
CA ASN A 366 16.55 0.33 11.27
C ASN A 366 15.10 0.33 11.78
N ASN A 367 14.66 -0.82 12.31
CA ASN A 367 13.31 -1.02 12.87
C ASN A 367 13.35 -1.37 14.37
N GLU A 368 14.39 -0.94 15.10
CA GLU A 368 14.46 -1.19 16.56
C GLU A 368 13.33 -0.48 17.31
N LYS A 369 12.98 0.73 16.85
CA LYS A 369 11.81 1.48 17.32
C LYS A 369 10.78 1.56 16.20
N ASP A 370 9.52 1.41 16.58
CA ASP A 370 8.39 1.56 15.67
C ASP A 370 8.26 3.02 15.18
N LEU A 371 7.67 3.23 14.01
CA LEU A 371 7.40 4.57 13.48
C LEU A 371 6.57 5.42 14.46
N TYR A 372 5.63 4.80 15.16
CA TYR A 372 4.76 5.45 16.15
C TYR A 372 5.53 5.98 17.36
N TYR A 373 6.65 5.37 17.73
CA TYR A 373 7.57 5.97 18.71
C TYR A 373 8.08 7.32 18.21
N TYR A 374 8.49 7.41 16.95
CA TYR A 374 9.00 8.66 16.39
C TYR A 374 7.91 9.73 16.29
N PHE A 375 6.67 9.37 15.95
CA PHE A 375 5.55 10.31 16.04
C PHE A 375 5.30 10.80 17.47
N SER A 376 5.38 9.90 18.45
CA SER A 376 5.09 10.25 19.83
C SER A 376 6.00 11.35 20.40
N ILE A 377 7.26 11.40 19.97
CA ILE A 377 8.26 12.38 20.43
C ILE A 377 8.37 13.61 19.52
N SER A 378 7.75 13.57 18.33
CA SER A 378 7.93 14.62 17.31
C SER A 378 6.87 15.70 17.41
N THR A 379 7.29 16.97 17.38
CA THR A 379 6.40 18.13 17.31
C THR A 379 5.87 18.37 15.90
N HIS A 380 6.73 18.12 14.92
CA HIS A 380 6.46 18.35 13.50
C HIS A 380 6.84 17.11 12.70
N GLN A 381 6.13 16.90 11.61
CA GLN A 381 6.50 15.93 10.59
C GLN A 381 6.52 16.60 9.21
N ILE A 382 7.45 16.14 8.38
CA ILE A 382 7.62 16.58 7.00
C ILE A 382 7.57 15.33 6.12
N GLY A 383 6.70 15.34 5.12
CA GLY A 383 6.58 14.27 4.13
C GLY A 383 5.96 14.80 2.84
N VAL A 384 5.69 13.91 1.88
CA VAL A 384 5.12 14.32 0.58
C VAL A 384 3.79 13.62 0.31
N PHE A 385 3.74 12.28 0.33
CA PHE A 385 2.52 11.54 -0.04
C PHE A 385 2.35 10.17 0.68
N SER A 386 2.87 10.03 1.90
CA SER A 386 2.82 8.75 2.64
C SER A 386 1.58 8.63 3.54
N THR A 387 1.07 7.39 3.74
CA THR A 387 0.07 7.10 4.80
C THR A 387 0.57 7.49 6.19
N ALA A 388 1.89 7.39 6.41
CA ALA A 388 2.56 7.80 7.65
C ALA A 388 2.21 9.24 8.06
N ILE A 389 1.90 10.10 7.10
CA ILE A 389 1.48 11.49 7.35
C ILE A 389 0.16 11.52 8.13
N TYR A 390 -0.86 10.79 7.68
CA TYR A 390 -2.14 10.70 8.39
C TYR A 390 -1.99 10.04 9.77
N GLU A 391 -1.10 9.06 9.90
CA GLU A 391 -0.82 8.40 11.18
C GLU A 391 -0.17 9.39 12.17
N GLY A 392 0.81 10.18 11.75
CA GLY A 392 1.42 11.22 12.60
C GLY A 392 0.42 12.31 13.02
N MET A 393 -0.56 12.64 12.18
CA MET A 393 -1.66 13.53 12.58
C MET A 393 -2.49 12.95 13.73
N ALA A 394 -2.68 11.62 13.79
CA ALA A 394 -3.35 10.97 14.92
C ALA A 394 -2.59 11.13 16.24
N PHE A 395 -1.25 11.27 16.18
CA PHE A 395 -0.39 11.60 17.32
C PHE A 395 -0.32 13.12 17.63
N GLY A 396 -1.13 13.93 16.97
CA GLY A 396 -1.14 15.39 17.12
C GLY A 396 0.16 16.04 16.63
N VAL A 397 0.85 15.43 15.67
CA VAL A 397 2.07 15.99 15.07
C VAL A 397 1.68 17.02 14.01
N LYS A 398 2.19 18.26 14.15
CA LYS A 398 1.97 19.31 13.13
C LYS A 398 2.59 18.87 11.81
N THR A 399 1.85 18.99 10.73
CA THR A 399 2.19 18.35 9.46
C THR A 399 2.49 19.36 8.39
N ILE A 400 3.66 19.21 7.77
CA ILE A 400 4.10 19.98 6.61
C ILE A 400 4.24 19.02 5.43
N ILE A 401 3.53 19.32 4.34
CA ILE A 401 3.72 18.67 3.05
C ILE A 401 4.79 19.46 2.30
N TYR A 402 5.89 18.79 1.98
CA TYR A 402 6.92 19.39 1.13
C TYR A 402 6.52 19.27 -0.35
N LYS A 403 6.65 20.37 -1.10
CA LYS A 403 6.27 20.49 -2.51
C LYS A 403 7.28 19.78 -3.41
N ALA A 404 7.23 18.46 -3.41
CA ALA A 404 7.99 17.59 -4.30
C ALA A 404 7.05 16.73 -5.16
N TYR A 405 7.61 15.91 -6.05
CA TYR A 405 6.83 15.01 -6.91
C TYR A 405 5.69 14.31 -6.15
N ARG A 406 4.46 14.39 -6.67
CA ARG A 406 3.22 13.81 -6.11
C ARG A 406 2.64 14.46 -4.84
N TYR A 407 3.14 15.63 -4.41
CA TYR A 407 2.52 16.34 -3.29
C TYR A 407 1.03 16.65 -3.52
N GLU A 408 0.60 16.80 -4.79
CA GLU A 408 -0.79 17.00 -5.18
C GLU A 408 -1.75 15.88 -4.75
N THR A 409 -1.23 14.68 -4.41
CA THR A 409 -2.05 13.61 -3.80
C THR A 409 -2.49 13.91 -2.36
N MET A 410 -1.94 14.96 -1.75
CA MET A 410 -2.30 15.48 -0.43
C MET A 410 -3.02 16.84 -0.52
N LYS A 411 -3.49 17.21 -1.73
CA LYS A 411 -4.12 18.52 -1.98
C LYS A 411 -5.34 18.75 -1.08
N ASP A 412 -6.14 17.71 -0.86
CA ASP A 412 -7.31 17.70 0.01
C ASP A 412 -6.98 18.14 1.44
N ILE A 413 -5.95 17.56 2.07
CA ILE A 413 -5.54 17.92 3.43
C ILE A 413 -4.82 19.28 3.50
N ILE A 414 -4.19 19.72 2.41
CA ILE A 414 -3.58 21.06 2.30
C ILE A 414 -4.69 22.12 2.23
N GLU A 415 -5.66 21.96 1.32
CA GLU A 415 -6.76 22.90 1.12
C GLU A 415 -7.68 22.98 2.33
N ALA A 416 -7.89 21.86 3.03
CA ALA A 416 -8.64 21.84 4.28
C ALA A 416 -7.89 22.45 5.48
N GLY A 417 -6.61 22.83 5.32
CA GLY A 417 -5.76 23.38 6.38
C GLY A 417 -5.29 22.34 7.41
N TYR A 418 -5.50 21.05 7.14
CA TYR A 418 -5.03 19.94 7.98
C TYR A 418 -3.54 19.68 7.80
N ALA A 419 -2.89 20.27 6.79
CA ALA A 419 -1.45 20.30 6.62
C ALA A 419 -1.02 21.62 5.97
N LYS A 420 0.22 22.04 6.23
CA LYS A 420 0.82 23.24 5.62
C LYS A 420 1.67 22.83 4.42
N LEU A 421 1.65 23.61 3.35
CA LEU A 421 2.51 23.40 2.18
C LEU A 421 3.78 24.24 2.31
N ALA A 422 4.93 23.64 2.04
CA ALA A 422 6.22 24.33 2.02
C ALA A 422 7.05 23.85 0.81
N ASP A 423 7.86 24.72 0.23
CA ASP A 423 8.65 24.45 -0.98
C ASP A 423 10.16 24.67 -0.80
N ASP A 424 10.60 25.18 0.36
CA ASP A 424 12.01 25.35 0.71
C ASP A 424 12.26 25.26 2.23
N GLY A 425 13.52 25.32 2.66
CA GLY A 425 13.87 25.26 4.08
C GLY A 425 13.36 26.45 4.91
N ASN A 426 13.19 27.63 4.30
CA ASN A 426 12.72 28.83 5.01
C ASN A 426 11.22 28.78 5.29
N SER A 427 10.42 28.39 4.31
CA SER A 427 8.98 28.15 4.44
C SER A 427 8.70 27.06 5.48
N VAL A 428 9.45 25.95 5.44
CA VAL A 428 9.39 24.92 6.49
C VAL A 428 9.71 25.49 7.86
N LEU A 429 10.78 26.29 7.99
CA LEU A 429 11.17 26.88 9.26
C LEU A 429 10.11 27.87 9.78
N ASN A 430 9.50 28.65 8.88
CA ASN A 430 8.41 29.57 9.25
C ASN A 430 7.22 28.81 9.83
N GLU A 431 6.83 27.68 9.22
CA GLU A 431 5.76 26.83 9.75
C GLU A 431 6.12 26.18 11.09
N ILE A 432 7.38 25.76 11.27
CA ILE A 432 7.85 25.20 12.55
C ILE A 432 7.80 26.24 13.68
N MET A 433 8.11 27.49 13.35
CA MET A 433 8.08 28.60 14.32
C MET A 433 6.68 29.17 14.52
N ASN A 434 5.73 28.83 13.64
CA ASN A 434 4.35 29.27 13.75
C ASN A 434 3.68 28.60 14.96
N LYS A 435 3.18 29.44 15.87
CA LYS A 435 2.48 29.01 17.09
C LYS A 435 1.02 28.64 16.84
N GLU A 436 0.48 28.96 15.66
CA GLU A 436 -0.88 28.57 15.30
C GLU A 436 -1.08 27.05 15.41
N GLU A 437 -2.25 26.69 15.91
CA GLU A 437 -2.66 25.31 16.02
C GLU A 437 -3.17 24.80 14.67
N GLN A 438 -2.69 23.63 14.26
CA GLN A 438 -3.17 22.94 13.08
C GLN A 438 -4.34 22.05 13.48
N LYS A 439 -5.57 22.49 13.19
CA LYS A 439 -6.79 21.76 13.54
C LYS A 439 -7.01 20.62 12.55
N VAL A 440 -6.75 19.40 13.00
CA VAL A 440 -7.02 18.18 12.23
C VAL A 440 -8.27 17.50 12.79
N PRO A 441 -9.26 17.13 11.98
CA PRO A 441 -10.44 16.41 12.44
C PRO A 441 -10.11 14.93 12.65
N THR A 442 -9.37 14.63 13.71
CA THR A 442 -8.84 13.28 13.97
C THR A 442 -9.94 12.22 13.96
N GLU A 443 -11.12 12.49 14.55
CA GLU A 443 -12.25 11.55 14.56
C GLU A 443 -12.82 11.26 13.15
N MET A 444 -12.76 12.24 12.25
CA MET A 444 -13.19 12.04 10.85
C MET A 444 -12.21 11.16 10.08
N ILE A 445 -10.91 11.31 10.32
CA ILE A 445 -9.85 10.53 9.65
C ILE A 445 -9.73 9.14 10.27
N TRP A 446 -9.87 9.07 11.59
CA TRP A 446 -9.67 7.91 12.45
C TRP A 446 -10.84 7.78 13.42
N LYS A 447 -11.85 7.01 13.04
CA LYS A 447 -13.03 6.76 13.88
C LYS A 447 -12.64 6.05 15.16
N SER A 448 -13.13 6.55 16.29
CA SER A 448 -12.88 6.00 17.61
C SER A 448 -13.57 4.65 17.86
N ASN A 449 -13.12 3.96 18.91
CA ASN A 449 -13.62 2.65 19.34
C ASN A 449 -13.39 1.55 18.30
N ALA A 450 -12.19 1.56 17.71
CA ALA A 450 -11.96 0.88 16.45
C ALA A 450 -12.15 -0.63 16.53
N LEU A 451 -11.70 -1.24 17.62
CA LEU A 451 -11.87 -2.69 17.85
C LEU A 451 -13.35 -3.07 18.06
N SER A 452 -14.14 -2.20 18.68
CA SER A 452 -15.57 -2.44 18.89
C SER A 452 -16.33 -2.39 17.57
N ASN A 453 -16.07 -1.35 16.75
CA ASN A 453 -16.67 -1.19 15.43
C ASN A 453 -16.32 -2.38 14.51
N LEU A 454 -15.05 -2.79 14.50
CA LEU A 454 -14.60 -3.96 13.74
C LEU A 454 -15.35 -5.23 14.12
N LYS A 455 -15.50 -5.51 15.42
CA LYS A 455 -16.24 -6.68 15.89
C LYS A 455 -17.72 -6.60 15.52
N LYS A 456 -18.33 -5.42 15.64
CA LYS A 456 -19.72 -5.22 15.25
C LYS A 456 -19.95 -5.54 13.77
N GLU A 457 -19.09 -5.06 12.89
CA GLU A 457 -19.29 -5.26 11.44
C GLU A 457 -18.91 -6.68 10.97
N LEU A 458 -17.90 -7.30 11.58
CA LEU A 458 -17.45 -8.64 11.17
C LEU A 458 -18.21 -9.80 11.85
N LEU A 459 -18.70 -9.59 13.07
CA LEU A 459 -19.28 -10.65 13.92
C LEU A 459 -20.76 -10.44 14.27
N GLY A 460 -21.27 -9.21 14.14
CA GLY A 460 -22.69 -8.89 14.29
C GLY A 460 -23.46 -9.22 13.03
#